data_AF-A0A399F3I0-F1
#
_entry.id   AF-A0A399F3I0-F1
#
_cell.length_a   1.000
_cell.length_b   1.000
_cell.length_c   1.000
_cell.angle_alpha   90.00
_cell.angle_beta   90.00
_cell.angle_gamma   90.00
#
_symmetry.space_group_name_H-M   'P 1'
#
loop_
_entity.id
_entity.type
_entity.pdbx_description
1 polymer ?
#
loop_
_entity_poly.entity_id
_entity_poly.type
_entity_poly.pdbx_seq_one_letter_code
_entity_poly.pdbx_strand_id
1 'polypeptide(L)'
;MIALSYEAMGDLADRVVLACWAHPSGWAWYVVEYHPDEEHPGAPARLAWGLVKGHYLEFGYFDLDELRSVGATPVPGWQAITIGDVLKRMQEQALEEARRDAR
;
A
#
# COMPACT_ATOMS: atom_id res chain seq x y z
N MET A 1 -3.43 -6.27 14.81
CA MET A 1 -2.53 -5.16 14.47
C MET A 1 -1.22 -5.38 15.20
N ILE A 2 -0.12 -5.58 14.48
CA ILE A 2 1.20 -5.90 15.04
C ILE A 2 2.12 -4.71 14.73
N ALA A 3 2.67 -4.06 15.75
CA ALA A 3 3.75 -3.10 15.57
C ALA A 3 5.03 -3.85 15.22
N LEU A 4 5.63 -3.56 14.07
CA LEU A 4 6.83 -4.26 13.58
C LEU A 4 8.10 -3.62 14.18
N SER A 5 9.11 -4.45 14.46
CA SER A 5 10.44 -3.99 14.87
C SER A 5 11.19 -3.35 13.69
N TYR A 6 12.22 -2.54 13.97
CA TYR A 6 13.05 -1.89 12.95
C TYR A 6 13.74 -2.89 12.01
N GLU A 7 14.17 -4.04 12.52
CA GLU A 7 14.73 -5.13 11.71
C GLU A 7 13.68 -5.75 10.78
N ALA A 8 12.46 -5.96 11.27
CA ALA A 8 11.34 -6.42 10.44
C ALA A 8 10.97 -5.38 9.36
N MET A 9 11.14 -4.08 9.63
CA MET A 9 11.01 -3.06 8.59
C MET A 9 12.11 -3.14 7.52
N GLY A 10 13.32 -3.57 7.88
CA GLY A 10 14.42 -3.81 6.94
C GLY A 10 14.07 -4.88 5.91
N ASP A 11 13.61 -6.06 6.36
CA ASP A 11 13.20 -7.15 5.47
C ASP A 11 11.99 -6.79 4.61
N LEU A 12 11.12 -5.92 5.11
CA LEU A 12 9.96 -5.45 4.33
C LEU A 12 10.33 -4.39 3.30
N ALA A 13 11.40 -3.61 3.50
CA ALA A 13 11.77 -2.54 2.58
C ALA A 13 12.09 -3.07 1.17
N ASP A 14 12.69 -4.26 1.08
CA ASP A 14 13.10 -4.86 -0.21
C ASP A 14 11.95 -5.57 -0.94
N ARG A 15 10.79 -5.75 -0.29
CA ARG A 15 9.62 -6.37 -0.91
C ARG A 15 9.08 -5.48 -2.04
N VAL A 16 8.70 -6.13 -3.15
CA VAL A 16 8.25 -5.43 -4.36
C VAL A 16 6.76 -5.19 -4.31
N VAL A 17 6.36 -3.94 -4.54
CA VAL A 17 4.98 -3.51 -4.73
C VAL A 17 4.59 -3.68 -6.19
N LEU A 18 3.69 -4.62 -6.46
CA LEU A 18 3.24 -5.01 -7.79
C LEU A 18 2.14 -4.09 -8.32
N ALA A 19 1.29 -3.55 -7.44
CA ALA A 19 0.20 -2.67 -7.81
C ALA A 19 -0.06 -1.63 -6.72
N CYS A 20 -0.67 -0.50 -7.11
CA CYS A 20 -1.14 0.52 -6.18
C CYS A 20 -2.61 0.80 -6.45
N TRP A 21 -3.37 0.96 -5.38
CA TRP A 21 -4.74 1.44 -5.37
C TRP A 21 -4.78 2.75 -4.61
N ALA A 22 -5.51 3.73 -5.14
CA ALA A 22 -5.62 5.05 -4.54
C ALA A 22 -7.09 5.45 -4.41
N HIS A 23 -7.40 6.15 -3.32
CA HIS A 23 -8.70 6.76 -3.08
C HIS A 23 -8.56 8.30 -3.02
N PRO A 24 -9.54 9.07 -3.50
CA PRO A 24 -9.48 10.54 -3.50
C PRO A 24 -9.26 11.21 -2.14
N SER A 25 -9.55 10.53 -1.02
CA SER A 25 -9.24 11.02 0.33
C SER A 25 -7.73 11.05 0.65
N GLY A 26 -6.89 10.59 -0.26
CA GLY A 26 -5.46 10.46 -0.05
C GLY A 26 -5.05 9.12 0.57
N TRP A 27 -5.98 8.21 0.82
CA TRP A 27 -5.66 6.83 1.18
C TRP A 27 -5.07 6.07 -0.02
N ALA A 28 -4.12 5.17 0.25
CA ALA A 28 -3.54 4.31 -0.78
C ALA A 28 -3.17 2.93 -0.22
N TRP A 29 -3.25 1.91 -1.08
CA TRP A 29 -2.90 0.52 -0.78
C TRP A 29 -1.90 0.01 -1.81
N TYR A 30 -0.77 -0.48 -1.33
CA TYR A 30 0.35 -0.93 -2.13
C TYR A 30 0.44 -2.45 -2.00
N VAL A 31 0.06 -3.15 -3.06
CA VAL A 31 -0.04 -4.61 -3.13
C VAL A 31 1.36 -5.22 -3.28
N VAL A 32 1.75 -6.08 -2.35
CA VAL A 32 3.02 -6.83 -2.39
C VAL A 32 2.74 -8.29 -2.76
N GLU A 33 1.75 -8.90 -2.12
CA GLU A 33 1.33 -10.29 -2.36
C GLU A 33 -0.17 -10.31 -2.68
N TYR A 34 -0.60 -11.24 -3.52
CA TYR A 34 -1.99 -11.37 -3.96
C TYR A 34 -2.39 -12.84 -4.09
N HIS A 35 -3.50 -13.22 -3.45
CA HIS A 35 -4.07 -14.55 -3.53
C HIS A 35 -5.35 -14.53 -4.37
N PRO A 36 -5.37 -15.20 -5.53
CA PRO A 36 -6.59 -15.35 -6.31
C PRO A 36 -7.56 -16.34 -5.64
N ASP A 37 -8.86 -16.10 -5.79
CA ASP A 37 -9.97 -16.93 -5.28
C ASP A 37 -9.81 -18.43 -5.48
N GLU A 38 -9.28 -18.82 -6.63
CA GLU A 38 -9.27 -20.20 -7.11
C GLU A 38 -8.43 -21.14 -6.23
N GLU A 39 -7.53 -20.60 -5.40
CA GLU A 39 -6.63 -21.38 -4.55
C GLU A 39 -7.22 -21.69 -3.18
N HIS A 40 -8.22 -20.93 -2.69
CA HIS A 40 -8.74 -21.03 -1.31
C HIS A 40 -10.27 -20.88 -1.21
N PRO A 41 -11.04 -21.97 -1.38
CA PRO A 41 -12.49 -21.95 -1.26
C PRO A 41 -12.95 -21.49 0.14
N GLY A 42 -13.67 -20.37 0.21
CA GLY A 42 -14.21 -19.79 1.46
C GLY A 42 -13.38 -18.68 2.09
N ALA A 43 -12.21 -18.34 1.53
CA ALA A 43 -11.51 -17.09 1.82
C ALA A 43 -12.20 -15.90 1.10
N PRO A 44 -12.04 -14.66 1.58
CA PRO A 44 -12.46 -13.49 0.82
C PRO A 44 -11.81 -13.48 -0.56
N ALA A 45 -12.63 -13.18 -1.56
CA ALA A 45 -12.19 -13.05 -2.93
C ALA A 45 -11.11 -12.00 -3.06
N ARG A 46 -9.99 -12.35 -3.71
CA ARG A 46 -8.96 -11.38 -4.09
C ARG A 46 -8.25 -10.71 -2.90
N LEU A 47 -7.87 -11.51 -1.90
CA LEU A 47 -7.12 -11.04 -0.74
C LEU A 47 -5.69 -10.63 -1.15
N ALA A 48 -5.31 -9.41 -0.81
CA ALA A 48 -3.97 -8.87 -0.99
C ALA A 48 -3.30 -8.63 0.36
N TRP A 49 -1.97 -8.63 0.36
CA TRP A 49 -1.16 -8.17 1.49
C TRP A 49 -0.21 -7.07 1.03
N GLY A 50 0.00 -6.06 1.87
CA GLY A 50 1.01 -5.05 1.61
C GLY A 50 0.92 -3.83 2.51
N LEU A 51 1.42 -2.70 2.01
CA LEU A 51 1.48 -1.43 2.74
C LEU A 51 0.18 -0.64 2.54
N VAL A 52 -0.36 -0.11 3.62
CA VAL A 52 -1.52 0.78 3.64
C VAL A 52 -1.08 2.15 4.11
N LYS A 53 -1.40 3.17 3.31
CA LYS A 53 -1.28 4.57 3.67
C LYS A 53 -2.66 5.12 3.99
N GLY A 54 -2.97 5.20 5.27
CA GLY A 54 -4.17 5.86 5.79
C GLY A 54 -3.80 7.02 6.70
N HIS A 55 -4.38 7.07 7.90
CA HIS A 55 -3.96 7.99 8.96
C HIS A 55 -2.55 7.68 9.48
N TYR A 56 -2.18 6.40 9.46
CA TYR A 56 -0.83 5.90 9.74
C TYR A 56 -0.40 4.96 8.61
N LEU A 57 0.90 4.68 8.54
CA LEU A 57 1.44 3.64 7.67
C LEU A 57 1.32 2.30 8.39
N GLU A 58 0.72 1.32 7.72
CA GLU A 58 0.49 0.00 8.29
C GLU A 58 0.76 -1.10 7.26
N PHE A 59 1.15 -2.28 7.72
CA PHE A 59 1.19 -3.49 6.88
C PHE A 59 0.05 -4.40 7.24
N GLY A 60 -0.63 -4.95 6.24
CA GLY A 60 -1.76 -5.82 6.50
C GLY A 60 -2.40 -6.40 5.25
N TYR A 61 -3.38 -7.26 5.50
CA TYR A 61 -4.23 -7.82 4.47
C TYR A 61 -5.39 -6.86 4.15
N PHE A 62 -5.80 -6.82 2.89
CA PHE A 62 -6.96 -6.07 2.43
C PHE A 62 -7.59 -6.76 1.21
N ASP A 63 -8.90 -6.67 1.10
CA ASP A 63 -9.69 -7.25 0.00
C ASP A 63 -9.85 -6.22 -1.14
N LEU A 64 -9.48 -6.61 -2.37
CA LEU A 64 -9.52 -5.68 -3.50
C LEU A 64 -10.95 -5.30 -3.93
N ASP A 65 -11.95 -6.14 -3.70
CA ASP A 65 -13.35 -5.82 -3.96
C ASP A 65 -13.92 -4.90 -2.87
N GLU A 66 -13.48 -5.03 -1.62
CA GLU A 66 -13.76 -4.01 -0.58
C GLU A 66 -13.15 -2.66 -0.96
N LEU A 67 -11.90 -2.62 -1.45
CA LEU A 67 -11.27 -1.39 -1.93
C LEU A 67 -12.10 -0.70 -3.02
N ARG A 68 -12.61 -1.47 -3.99
CA ARG A 68 -13.52 -0.94 -5.02
C ARG A 68 -14.81 -0.39 -4.42
N SER A 69 -15.38 -1.08 -3.43
CA SER A 69 -16.65 -0.67 -2.81
C SER A 69 -16.55 0.68 -2.10
N VAL A 70 -15.37 1.00 -1.55
CA VAL A 70 -15.09 2.30 -0.92
C VAL A 70 -14.57 3.35 -1.91
N GLY A 71 -14.58 3.05 -3.21
CA GLY A 71 -14.22 3.99 -4.27
C GLY A 71 -12.72 4.11 -4.54
N ALA A 72 -11.89 3.22 -4.01
CA ALA A 72 -10.49 3.15 -4.40
C ALA A 72 -10.36 2.55 -5.80
N THR A 73 -9.41 3.04 -6.58
CA THR A 73 -9.17 2.60 -7.95
C THR A 73 -7.71 2.23 -8.16
N PRO A 74 -7.40 1.25 -9.03
CA PRO A 74 -6.02 0.93 -9.37
C PRO A 74 -5.37 2.12 -10.06
N VAL A 75 -4.13 2.45 -9.68
CA VAL A 75 -3.34 3.51 -10.30
C VAL A 75 -2.88 3.05 -11.68
N PRO A 76 -3.34 3.67 -12.78
CA PRO A 76 -2.96 3.25 -14.12
C PRO A 76 -1.46 3.41 -14.36
N GLY A 77 -0.84 2.42 -15.00
CA GLY A 77 0.57 2.47 -15.35
C GLY A 77 1.54 2.35 -14.16
N TRP A 78 1.07 1.84 -13.01
CA TRP A 78 1.94 1.55 -11.88
C TRP A 78 3.11 0.65 -12.30
N GLN A 79 4.34 1.07 -11.96
CA GLN A 79 5.55 0.29 -12.18
C GLN A 79 5.98 -0.36 -10.88
N ALA A 80 6.39 -1.62 -10.95
CA ALA A 80 6.87 -2.37 -9.80
C ALA A 80 8.12 -1.70 -9.20
N ILE A 81 8.06 -1.41 -7.91
CA ILE A 81 9.13 -0.78 -7.12
C ILE A 81 9.14 -1.37 -5.72
N THR A 82 10.23 -1.16 -4.98
CA THR A 82 10.32 -1.67 -3.60
C THR A 82 9.45 -0.85 -2.65
N ILE A 83 9.11 -1.44 -1.50
CA ILE A 83 8.48 -0.69 -0.40
C ILE A 83 9.38 0.46 0.04
N GLY A 84 10.70 0.27 0.10
CA GLY A 84 11.66 1.33 0.40
C GLY A 84 11.53 2.52 -0.56
N ASP A 85 11.40 2.27 -1.87
CA ASP A 85 11.18 3.32 -2.87
C ASP A 85 9.84 4.03 -2.69
N VAL A 86 8.77 3.29 -2.36
CA VAL A 86 7.46 3.88 -2.05
C VAL A 86 7.57 4.84 -0.86
N LEU A 87 8.19 4.40 0.24
CA LEU A 87 8.35 5.20 1.45
C LEU A 87 9.20 6.45 1.18
N LYS A 88 10.29 6.31 0.41
CA LYS A 88 11.12 7.43 0.00
C LYS A 88 10.32 8.48 -0.79
N ARG A 89 9.51 8.05 -1.77
CA ARG A 89 8.64 8.95 -2.55
C ARG A 89 7.63 9.68 -1.68
N MET A 90 7.03 8.99 -0.71
CA MET A 90 6.11 9.63 0.25
C MET A 90 6.80 10.70 1.09
N GLN A 91 8.02 10.42 1.56
CA GLN A 91 8.81 11.38 2.34
C GLN A 91 9.18 12.62 1.51
N GLU A 92 9.58 12.42 0.26
CA GLU A 92 9.90 13.52 -0.67
C GLU A 92 8.67 14.40 -0.94
N GLN A 93 7.49 13.79 -1.14
CA GLN A 93 6.22 14.51 -1.31
C GLN A 93 5.85 15.31 -0.06
N ALA A 94 5.90 14.70 1.13
CA ALA A 94 5.59 15.36 2.39
C ALA A 94 6.53 16.55 2.66
N LEU A 95 7.82 16.41 2.31
CA LEU A 95 8.79 17.50 2.45
C LEU A 95 8.49 18.66 1.50
N GLU A 96 8.08 18.37 0.28
CA GLU A 96 7.72 19.40 -0.70
C GLU A 96 6.43 20.14 -0.32
N GLU A 97 5.43 19.42 0.19
CA GLU A 97 4.21 20.00 0.75
C GLU A 97 4.54 20.94 1.93
N ALA A 98 5.36 20.48 2.88
CA ALA A 98 5.77 21.30 4.01
C ALA A 98 6.55 22.57 3.58
N ARG A 99 7.38 22.47 2.54
CA ARG A 99 8.08 23.63 1.96
C ARG A 99 7.15 24.61 1.28
N ARG A 100 6.09 24.12 0.65
CA ARG A 100 5.07 24.95 0.01
C ARG A 100 4.26 25.71 1.06
N ASP A 101 3.89 25.06 2.15
CA ASP A 101 3.10 25.67 3.23
C ASP A 101 3.89 26.70 4.06
N ALA A 102 5.23 26.64 4.01
CA ALA A 102 6.11 27.58 4.69
C ALA A 102 6.38 28.89 3.89
N ARG A 103 5.82 29.03 2.67
CA ARG A 103 5.96 30.22 1.81
C ARG A 103 4.70 31.08 1.86
#